data_AF-A0A973MPH2-F1
#
_entry.id   AF-A0A973MPH2-F1
#
_cell.length_a   1.000
_cell.length_b   1.000
_cell.length_c   1.000
_cell.angle_alpha   90.00
_cell.angle_beta   90.00
_cell.angle_gamma   90.00
#
_symmetry.space_group_name_H-M   'P 1'
#
loop_
_entity.id
_entity.type
_entity.pdbx_description
1 polymer ?
#
loop_
_entity_poly.entity_id
_entity_poly.type
_entity_poly.pdbx_seq_one_letter_code
_entity_poly.pdbx_strand_id
1 'polypeptide(L)'
;MIDCPLCGRTLTEPAAECPACRGDLRSLAQIAALADEHFNKAVAAARALRWDSAAEHLAVTRALSPGDVDAIVLLAKVRHRQRGGQRAEEVRRLLRRAQELAPDREDVGSALEEAARPRHRRRQRRSKRRR
;
A
#
# COMPACT_ATOMS: atom_id res chain seq x y z
N MET A 1 -0.79 -4.40 -12.79
CA MET A 1 -0.07 -4.46 -14.07
C MET A 1 1.30 -5.02 -13.81
N ILE A 2 1.74 -5.99 -14.60
CA ILE A 2 3.05 -6.63 -14.47
C ILE A 2 3.65 -6.81 -15.86
N ASP A 3 4.91 -6.46 -16.03
CA ASP A 3 5.56 -6.58 -17.34
C ASP A 3 6.11 -7.98 -17.52
N CYS A 4 5.87 -8.56 -18.70
CA CYS A 4 6.47 -9.83 -19.07
C CYS A 4 8.00 -9.63 -19.18
N PRO A 5 8.82 -10.34 -18.39
CA PRO A 5 10.27 -10.15 -18.43
C PRO A 5 10.91 -10.68 -19.73
N LEU A 6 10.17 -11.46 -20.52
CA LEU A 6 10.65 -12.08 -21.75
C LEU A 6 10.41 -11.23 -23.00
N CYS A 7 9.30 -10.50 -23.05
CA CYS A 7 8.94 -9.69 -24.24
C CYS A 7 8.59 -8.23 -23.93
N GLY A 8 8.62 -7.82 -22.66
CA GLY A 8 8.32 -6.45 -22.22
C GLY A 8 6.85 -6.05 -22.29
N ARG A 9 5.95 -6.95 -22.72
CA ARG A 9 4.52 -6.63 -22.78
C ARG A 9 3.92 -6.52 -21.38
N THR A 10 3.21 -5.42 -21.13
CA THR A 10 2.42 -5.24 -19.91
C THR A 10 1.22 -6.17 -19.90
N LEU A 11 1.07 -6.91 -18.80
CA LEU A 11 -0.05 -7.80 -18.53
C LEU A 11 -1.00 -7.14 -17.53
N THR A 12 -2.30 -7.29 -17.77
CA THR A 12 -3.35 -6.83 -16.86
C THR A 12 -3.37 -7.64 -15.57
N GLU A 13 -3.19 -8.96 -15.68
CA GLU A 13 -3.23 -9.91 -14.57
C GLU A 13 -2.06 -10.91 -14.64
N PRO A 14 -1.63 -11.49 -13.50
CA PRO A 14 -0.65 -12.56 -13.49
C PRO A 14 -1.21 -13.80 -14.20
N ALA A 15 -0.46 -14.33 -15.18
CA ALA A 15 -0.82 -15.52 -15.92
C ALA A 15 0.32 -16.54 -15.85
N ALA A 16 0.00 -17.82 -15.99
CA ALA A 16 1.00 -18.89 -16.08
C ALA A 16 1.82 -18.81 -17.39
N GLU A 17 1.28 -18.16 -18.42
CA GLU A 17 1.90 -18.02 -19.73
C GLU A 17 1.62 -16.62 -20.30
N CYS A 18 2.60 -16.04 -20.99
CA CYS A 18 2.39 -14.77 -21.69
C CYS A 18 1.54 -14.97 -22.96
N PRO A 19 0.40 -14.25 -23.12
CA PRO A 19 -0.44 -14.39 -24.33
C PRO A 19 0.24 -13.89 -25.62
N ALA A 20 1.36 -13.16 -25.51
CA ALA A 20 2.07 -12.59 -26.65
C ALA A 20 3.24 -13.48 -27.11
N CYS A 21 4.15 -13.81 -26.20
CA CYS A 21 5.36 -14.56 -26.53
C CYS A 21 5.32 -16.03 -26.11
N ARG A 22 4.23 -16.48 -25.47
CA ARG A 22 4.07 -17.85 -24.94
C ARG A 22 5.13 -18.29 -23.93
N GLY A 23 5.85 -17.32 -23.36
CA GLY A 23 6.83 -17.60 -22.32
C GLY A 23 6.17 -18.06 -21.02
N ASP A 24 6.80 -19.00 -20.33
CA ASP A 24 6.36 -19.49 -19.03
C ASP A 24 6.55 -18.43 -17.95
N LEU A 25 5.45 -18.06 -17.30
CA LEU A 25 5.38 -17.03 -16.27
C LEU A 25 4.89 -17.61 -14.92
N ARG A 26 4.85 -18.94 -14.76
CA ARG A 26 4.35 -19.58 -13.52
C ARG A 26 5.01 -19.07 -12.25
N SER A 27 6.33 -18.91 -12.24
CA SER A 27 7.06 -18.39 -11.07
C SER A 27 6.67 -16.94 -10.75
N LEU A 28 6.43 -16.13 -11.79
CA LEU A 28 5.98 -14.75 -11.62
C LEU A 28 4.56 -14.70 -11.07
N ALA A 29 3.67 -15.57 -11.57
CA ALA A 29 2.31 -15.71 -11.06
C ALA A 29 2.30 -16.17 -9.58
N GLN A 30 3.20 -17.08 -9.19
CA GLN A 30 3.34 -17.52 -7.79
C GLN A 30 3.79 -16.37 -6.88
N ILE A 31 4.73 -15.54 -7.32
CA ILE A 31 5.17 -14.36 -6.56
C ILE A 31 4.02 -13.36 -6.38
N ALA A 32 3.25 -13.11 -7.44
CA ALA A 32 2.09 -12.23 -7.37
C ALA A 32 1.03 -12.77 -6.39
N ALA A 33 0.69 -14.06 -6.47
CA ALA A 33 -0.25 -14.69 -5.56
C ALA A 33 0.21 -14.63 -4.09
N LEU A 34 1.51 -14.79 -3.84
CA LEU A 34 2.09 -14.65 -2.51
C LEU A 34 1.97 -13.20 -1.99
N ALA A 35 2.16 -12.20 -2.87
CA ALA A 35 1.94 -10.80 -2.51
C ALA A 35 0.48 -10.55 -2.08
N ASP A 36 -0.48 -11.08 -2.83
CA ASP A 36 -1.92 -10.96 -2.52
C ASP A 36 -2.28 -11.65 -1.19
N GLU A 37 -1.71 -12.83 -0.92
CA GLU A 37 -1.90 -13.53 0.34
C GLU A 37 -1.41 -12.68 1.53
N HIS A 38 -0.21 -12.12 1.41
CA HIS A 38 0.35 -11.23 2.43
C HIS A 38 -0.47 -9.95 2.59
N PHE A 39 -0.97 -9.35 1.50
CA PHE A 39 -1.85 -8.20 1.55
C PHE A 39 -3.14 -8.52 2.32
N ASN A 40 -3.78 -9.65 2.03
CA ASN A 40 -4.99 -10.10 2.72
C ASN A 40 -4.76 -10.34 4.21
N LYS A 41 -3.63 -10.98 4.57
CA LYS A 41 -3.22 -11.15 5.97
C LYS A 41 -3.00 -9.81 6.67
N ALA A 42 -2.44 -8.81 5.98
CA ALA A 42 -2.28 -7.47 6.51
C ALA A 42 -3.62 -6.77 6.77
N VAL A 43 -4.58 -6.87 5.83
CA VAL A 43 -5.93 -6.32 5.99
C VAL A 43 -6.62 -6.95 7.20
N ALA A 44 -6.56 -8.27 7.34
CA ALA A 44 -7.12 -9.00 8.47
C ALA A 44 -6.48 -8.56 9.81
N ALA A 45 -5.15 -8.45 9.86
CA ALA A 45 -4.43 -7.97 11.03
C ALA A 45 -4.78 -6.52 11.40
N ALA A 46 -4.87 -5.63 10.41
CA ALA A 46 -5.23 -4.23 10.61
C ALA A 46 -6.66 -4.07 11.14
N ARG A 47 -7.63 -4.86 10.64
CA ARG A 47 -9.01 -4.90 11.16
C ARG A 47 -9.06 -5.38 12.60
N ALA A 48 -8.22 -6.35 12.96
CA ALA A 48 -8.05 -6.83 14.34
C ALA A 48 -7.19 -5.90 15.23
N LEU A 49 -6.84 -4.69 14.74
CA LEU A 49 -5.98 -3.71 15.44
C LEU A 49 -4.57 -4.23 15.79
N ARG A 50 -4.12 -5.33 15.16
CA ARG A 50 -2.78 -5.90 15.30
C ARG A 50 -1.82 -5.18 14.37
N TRP A 51 -1.48 -3.95 14.73
CA TRP A 51 -0.76 -3.03 13.86
C TRP A 51 0.66 -3.50 13.49
N ASP A 52 1.34 -4.22 14.38
CA ASP A 52 2.68 -4.76 14.11
C ASP A 52 2.65 -5.88 13.07
N SER A 53 1.80 -6.89 13.27
CA SER A 53 1.59 -7.95 12.28
C SER A 53 1.11 -7.42 10.93
N ALA A 54 0.25 -6.39 10.92
CA ALA A 54 -0.18 -5.75 9.68
C ALA A 54 1.01 -5.12 8.92
N ALA A 55 1.91 -4.44 9.63
CA ALA A 55 3.07 -3.81 9.02
C ALA A 55 4.10 -4.83 8.51
N GLU A 56 4.27 -5.96 9.19
CA GLU A 56 5.14 -7.06 8.75
C GLU A 56 4.64 -7.64 7.43
N HIS A 57 3.36 -7.98 7.35
CA HIS A 57 2.78 -8.50 6.11
C HIS A 57 2.83 -7.48 4.96
N LEU A 58 2.65 -6.19 5.24
CA LEU A 58 2.78 -5.13 4.23
C LEU A 58 4.23 -4.90 3.78
N ALA A 59 5.22 -5.15 4.65
CA ALA A 59 6.62 -5.11 4.26
C ALA A 59 6.93 -6.21 3.23
N VAL A 60 6.39 -7.42 3.44
CA VAL A 60 6.51 -8.52 2.46
C VAL A 60 5.78 -8.17 1.16
N THR A 61 4.52 -7.73 1.25
CA THR A 61 3.73 -7.33 0.08
C THR A 61 4.48 -6.32 -0.78
N ARG A 62 5.05 -5.28 -0.17
CA ARG A 62 5.80 -4.24 -0.88
C ARG A 62 7.14 -4.72 -1.44
N ALA A 63 7.77 -5.73 -0.85
CA ALA A 63 8.97 -6.34 -1.40
C ALA A 63 8.65 -7.12 -2.68
N LEU A 64 7.50 -7.81 -2.72
CA LEU A 64 7.06 -8.61 -3.86
C LEU A 64 6.37 -7.75 -4.95
N SER A 65 5.65 -6.69 -4.54
CA SER A 65 4.95 -5.76 -5.41
C SER A 65 5.24 -4.30 -5.01
N PRO A 66 6.41 -3.74 -5.41
CA PRO A 66 6.81 -2.39 -4.99
C PRO A 66 5.93 -1.25 -5.50
N GLY A 67 5.16 -1.51 -6.57
CA GLY A 67 4.25 -0.56 -7.21
C GLY A 67 2.80 -0.65 -6.72
N ASP A 68 2.49 -1.54 -5.77
CA ASP A 68 1.14 -1.68 -5.24
C ASP A 68 0.75 -0.46 -4.39
N VAL A 69 -0.08 0.41 -4.99
CA VAL A 69 -0.56 1.64 -4.36
C VAL A 69 -1.42 1.37 -3.13
N ASP A 70 -2.26 0.32 -3.15
CA ASP A 70 -3.12 -0.02 -2.02
C ASP A 70 -2.31 -0.53 -0.83
N ALA A 71 -1.29 -1.35 -1.08
CA ALA A 71 -0.34 -1.77 -0.04
C ALA A 71 0.40 -0.57 0.56
N ILE A 72 0.87 0.38 -0.25
CA ILE A 72 1.56 1.59 0.22
C ILE A 72 0.62 2.45 1.08
N VAL A 73 -0.61 2.68 0.63
CA VAL A 73 -1.63 3.46 1.37
C VAL A 73 -2.01 2.78 2.67
N LEU A 74 -2.22 1.47 2.67
CA LEU A 74 -2.54 0.71 3.88
C LEU A 74 -1.37 0.74 4.88
N LEU A 75 -0.13 0.62 4.41
CA LEU A 75 1.06 0.72 5.26
C LEU A 75 1.16 2.11 5.90
N ALA A 76 0.88 3.18 5.15
CA ALA A 76 0.84 4.54 5.68
C ALA A 76 -0.19 4.67 6.82
N LYS A 77 -1.40 4.11 6.63
CA LYS A 77 -2.46 4.07 7.65
C LYS A 77 -2.04 3.26 8.88
N VAL A 78 -1.43 2.09 8.70
CA VAL A 78 -0.94 1.22 9.78
C VAL A 78 0.19 1.91 10.57
N ARG A 79 1.20 2.47 9.90
CA ARG A 79 2.30 3.22 10.54
C ARG A 79 1.81 4.42 11.33
N HIS A 80 0.76 5.09 10.85
CA HIS A 80 0.12 6.16 11.60
C HIS A 80 -0.45 5.67 12.95
N ARG A 81 -0.97 4.43 13.00
CA ARG A 81 -1.59 3.80 14.19
C ARG A 81 -0.58 3.21 15.17
N GLN A 82 0.48 2.52 14.69
CA GLN A 82 1.45 1.80 15.53
C GLN A 82 2.11 2.63 16.64
N ARG A 83 2.33 3.94 16.43
CA ARG A 83 3.05 4.79 17.40
C ARG A 83 2.41 6.17 17.60
N GLY A 84 1.09 6.25 17.54
CA GLY A 84 0.38 7.52 17.77
C GLY A 84 0.81 8.66 16.82
N GLY A 85 1.20 8.32 15.59
CA GLY A 85 1.67 9.26 14.57
C GLY A 85 3.08 9.82 14.78
N GLN A 86 3.91 9.25 15.66
CA GLN A 86 5.30 9.70 15.86
C GLN A 86 6.17 9.59 14.60
N ARG A 87 5.76 8.79 13.62
CA ARG A 87 6.43 8.65 12.32
C ARG A 87 5.72 9.40 11.18
N ALA A 88 5.36 10.65 11.43
CA ALA A 88 4.62 11.47 10.45
C ALA A 88 5.38 11.62 9.12
N GLU A 89 6.71 11.72 9.15
CA GLU A 89 7.52 11.78 7.92
C GLU A 89 7.51 10.48 7.12
N GLU A 90 7.57 9.33 7.78
CA GLU A 90 7.47 8.02 7.12
C GLU A 90 6.12 7.89 6.41
N VAL A 91 5.03 8.26 7.09
CA VAL A 91 3.68 8.27 6.53
C VAL A 91 3.60 9.19 5.31
N ARG A 92 4.15 10.41 5.37
CA ARG A 92 4.17 11.33 4.22
C ARG A 92 5.01 10.79 3.06
N ARG A 93 6.15 10.15 3.33
CA ARG A 93 6.98 9.52 2.29
C ARG A 93 6.21 8.43 1.56
N LEU A 94 5.50 7.57 2.29
CA LEU A 94 4.66 6.53 1.71
C LEU A 94 3.53 7.14 0.86
N LEU A 95 2.82 8.14 1.38
CA LEU A 95 1.71 8.77 0.65
C LEU A 95 2.16 9.54 -0.60
N ARG A 96 3.33 10.21 -0.57
CA ARG A 96 3.93 10.80 -1.78
C ARG A 96 4.24 9.74 -2.83
N ARG A 97 4.82 8.61 -2.42
CA ARG A 97 5.10 7.51 -3.35
C ARG A 97 3.81 6.95 -3.97
N ALA A 98 2.75 6.80 -3.19
CA ALA A 98 1.44 6.41 -3.71
C ALA A 98 0.90 7.43 -4.73
N GLN A 99 1.07 8.72 -4.47
CA GLN A 99 0.63 9.80 -5.37
C GLN A 99 1.45 9.84 -6.68
N GLU A 100 2.76 9.58 -6.61
CA GLU A 100 3.61 9.44 -7.81
C GLU A 100 3.15 8.28 -8.70
N LEU A 101 2.71 7.18 -8.11
CA LEU A 101 2.27 5.97 -8.83
C LEU A 101 0.82 6.07 -9.34
N ALA A 102 -0.03 6.82 -8.64
CA ALA A 102 -1.43 7.02 -9.00
C ALA A 102 -1.85 8.48 -8.70
N PRO A 103 -1.51 9.43 -9.59
CA PRO A 103 -1.77 10.86 -9.37
C PRO A 103 -3.26 11.19 -9.29
N ASP A 104 -4.11 10.41 -9.97
CA ASP A 104 -5.56 10.62 -10.05
C ASP A 104 -6.33 10.06 -8.83
N ARG A 105 -5.64 9.44 -7.86
CA ARG A 105 -6.28 8.90 -6.66
C ARG A 105 -6.50 9.98 -5.60
N GLU A 106 -7.72 10.52 -5.55
CA GLU A 106 -8.15 11.54 -4.59
C GLU A 106 -7.96 11.12 -3.12
N ASP A 107 -8.14 9.83 -2.81
CA ASP A 107 -7.99 9.32 -1.44
C ASP A 107 -6.54 9.44 -0.93
N VAL A 108 -5.57 9.29 -1.83
CA VAL A 108 -4.14 9.49 -1.53
C VAL A 108 -3.84 10.96 -1.29
N GLY A 109 -4.33 11.84 -2.17
CA GLY A 109 -4.16 13.30 -2.02
C GLY A 109 -4.74 13.81 -0.70
N SER A 110 -5.97 13.39 -0.38
CA SER A 110 -6.65 13.72 0.88
C SER A 110 -5.86 13.25 2.10
N ALA A 111 -5.32 12.03 2.05
CA ALA A 111 -4.51 11.48 3.14
C ALA A 111 -3.18 12.24 3.33
N LEU A 112 -2.55 12.68 2.23
CA LEU A 112 -1.30 13.44 2.27
C LEU A 112 -1.51 14.81 2.91
N GLU A 113 -2.58 15.52 2.52
CA GLU A 113 -2.97 16.77 3.16
C GLU A 113 -3.24 16.60 4.65
N GLU A 114 -3.96 15.54 5.03
CA GLU A 114 -4.23 15.25 6.44
C GLU A 114 -2.93 15.00 7.23
N ALA A 115 -1.99 14.28 6.64
CA ALA A 115 -0.68 14.02 7.24
C ALA A 115 0.22 15.28 7.32
N ALA A 116 0.02 16.27 6.44
CA ALA A 116 0.74 17.54 6.44
C ALA A 116 0.25 18.49 7.56
N ARG A 117 -1.02 18.37 8.00
CA ARG A 117 -1.60 19.28 8.99
C ARG A 117 -0.87 19.24 10.35
N PRO A 118 -0.55 20.41 10.96
CA PRO A 118 0.07 20.48 12.28
C PRO A 118 -0.78 19.82 13.37
N ARG A 119 -0.14 19.02 14.23
CA ARG A 119 -0.79 18.27 15.33
C ARG A 119 -1.66 19.14 16.24
N HIS A 120 -1.34 20.42 16.42
CA HIS A 120 -2.09 21.37 17.24
C HIS A 120 -3.55 21.58 16.78
N ARG A 121 -3.82 21.52 15.46
CA ARG A 121 -5.19 21.69 14.91
C ARG A 121 -6.03 20.41 15.00
N ARG A 122 -5.42 19.22 15.07
CA ARG A 122 -6.14 17.93 15.12
C ARG A 122 -6.84 17.70 16.47
N ARG A 123 -6.26 18.15 17.59
CA ARG A 123 -6.91 18.09 18.92
C ARG A 123 -8.12 19.04 19.02
N GLN A 124 -8.01 20.26 18.47
CA GLN A 124 -9.10 21.26 18.51
C GLN A 124 -10.32 20.89 17.65
N ARG A 125 -10.14 20.14 16.54
CA ARG A 125 -11.27 19.67 15.71
C ARG A 125 -12.01 18.47 16.30
N ARG A 126 -11.32 17.57 17.02
CA ARG A 126 -11.97 16.45 17.72
C ARG A 126 -12.79 16.90 18.93
N SER A 127 -12.38 17.96 19.63
CA SER A 127 -13.15 18.53 20.74
C SER A 127 -14.42 19.26 20.29
N LYS A 128 -14.40 19.92 19.12
CA LYS A 128 -15.57 20.59 18.55
C LYS A 128 -16.63 19.65 17.95
N ARG A 129 -16.29 18.39 17.63
CA ARG A 129 -17.24 17.38 17.11
C ARG A 129 -17.95 16.57 18.21
N ARG A 130 -17.58 16.76 19.47
CA ARG A 130 -18.16 16.09 20.65
C ARG A 130 -19.02 17.04 21.52
N ARG A 131 -19.29 18.24 21.03
CA ARG A 131 -20.21 19.22 21.63
C ARG A 131 -21.35 19.47 20.69
#